data_AF-A0AAW5P748-F1
#
_entry.id   AF-A0AAW5P748-F1
#
_cell.length_a   1.000
_cell.length_b   1.000
_cell.length_c   1.000
_cell.angle_alpha   90.00
_cell.angle_beta   90.00
_cell.angle_gamma   90.00
#
_symmetry.space_group_name_H-M   'P 1'
#
loop_
_entity.id
_entity.type
_entity.pdbx_description
1 polymer ?
#
loop_
_entity_poly.entity_id
_entity_poly.type
_entity_poly.pdbx_seq_one_letter_code
_entity_poly.pdbx_strand_id
1 'polypeptide(L)'
;MDVFRTSTLPILCLLPLALGVLAGCDSSDSGMNADQPLRQVSYDLSAQSNDGALSDGVSATATFRELGPNQTLVTLELDGGATNTDVSHPAHIHNNSASEGGNIAIYLSPIDGTGGGGTSARVVDRSFDQLADFDGYINIHQSAANLGNVVAQGNIGANADGQTSEGFNVVDNPQSTTYSLSASSNDGSVAPDGIPGQVTFNEVTNGMTIVTWKLDVDGDEQYEDDATGASVSHPAHIHNNSASEGGNIAIYLSPVDGTDPAARSSKLVDRSYDNLTSFDGYVNVHQSAAKLGNVVAQGDIGANASGGDDGGGGGGGGGGGGY
;
A
#
# COMPACT_ATOMS: atom_id res chain seq x y z
N MET A 1 -22.32 96.00 13.59
CA MET A 1 -23.54 96.42 14.33
C MET A 1 -24.53 95.26 14.28
N ASP A 2 -25.45 95.21 15.25
CA ASP A 2 -26.61 94.29 15.35
C ASP A 2 -26.28 92.78 15.35
N VAL A 3 -26.27 92.00 16.45
CA VAL A 3 -27.02 91.92 17.75
C VAL A 3 -28.25 90.99 17.67
N PHE A 4 -28.52 90.25 18.77
CA PHE A 4 -29.63 89.31 19.06
C PHE A 4 -29.55 87.90 18.43
N ARG A 5 -30.10 86.82 19.04
CA ARG A 5 -30.23 86.40 20.47
C ARG A 5 -30.69 84.92 20.56
N THR A 6 -30.00 84.11 21.38
CA THR A 6 -30.52 83.05 22.29
C THR A 6 -31.79 82.21 21.99
N SER A 7 -31.66 80.86 22.05
CA SER A 7 -32.65 80.00 22.77
C SER A 7 -32.16 78.60 23.20
N THR A 8 -32.25 78.35 24.51
CA THR A 8 -32.52 77.11 25.28
C THR A 8 -32.24 75.68 24.75
N LEU A 9 -31.43 74.94 25.53
CA LEU A 9 -31.47 73.48 25.82
C LEU A 9 -32.79 73.06 26.53
N PRO A 10 -33.22 71.77 26.70
CA PRO A 10 -32.37 70.62 27.12
C PRO A 10 -32.80 69.15 26.75
N ILE A 11 -32.02 68.15 27.23
CA ILE A 11 -32.41 66.73 27.56
C ILE A 11 -32.93 65.84 26.39
N LEU A 12 -32.40 64.64 26.09
CA LEU A 12 -32.34 63.42 26.93
C LEU A 12 -31.28 62.40 26.41
N CYS A 13 -30.93 61.40 27.23
CA CYS A 13 -29.99 60.31 26.92
C CYS A 13 -30.53 59.26 25.93
N LEU A 14 -29.64 58.67 25.12
CA LEU A 14 -29.44 57.21 25.03
C LEU A 14 -28.21 56.85 24.16
N LEU A 15 -27.40 55.90 24.62
CA LEU A 15 -26.31 55.29 23.85
C LEU A 15 -26.80 53.95 23.26
N PRO A 16 -26.65 53.71 21.95
CA PRO A 16 -26.55 52.36 21.40
C PRO A 16 -25.08 51.97 21.24
N LEU A 17 -24.69 50.82 21.78
CA LEU A 17 -23.36 50.25 21.61
C LEU A 17 -23.20 49.72 20.18
N ALA A 18 -22.44 50.42 19.33
CA ALA A 18 -22.16 49.97 17.97
C ALA A 18 -21.16 48.81 17.99
N LEU A 19 -21.60 47.64 17.51
CA LEU A 19 -20.85 46.39 17.54
C LEU A 19 -19.66 46.43 16.56
N GLY A 20 -18.47 46.05 17.02
CA GLY A 20 -17.28 45.97 16.17
C GLY A 20 -17.30 44.75 15.26
N VAL A 21 -17.17 44.96 13.95
CA VAL A 21 -16.91 43.89 12.98
C VAL A 21 -15.40 43.68 12.91
N LEU A 22 -14.91 42.59 13.48
CA LEU A 22 -13.54 42.13 13.25
C LEU A 22 -13.47 41.49 11.86
N ALA A 23 -12.61 42.02 11.00
CA ALA A 23 -12.22 41.33 9.78
C ALA A 23 -11.25 40.20 10.15
N GLY A 24 -11.62 38.96 9.82
CA GLY A 24 -10.79 37.78 10.02
C GLY A 24 -11.20 36.69 9.06
N CYS A 25 -10.32 36.40 8.10
CA CYS A 25 -10.21 35.17 7.31
C CYS A 25 -9.04 35.36 6.34
N ASP A 26 -7.84 34.91 6.75
CA ASP A 26 -6.83 34.42 5.81
C ASP A 26 -6.06 33.31 6.53
N SER A 27 -6.56 32.09 6.35
CA SER A 27 -5.95 30.85 6.85
C SER A 27 -5.84 29.95 5.63
N SER A 28 -4.63 29.90 5.05
CA SER A 28 -4.34 29.32 3.74
C SER A 28 -4.92 27.91 3.59
N ASP A 29 -6.04 27.81 2.86
CA ASP A 29 -6.67 26.53 2.57
C ASP A 29 -5.73 25.71 1.67
N SER A 30 -5.14 24.68 2.27
CA SER A 30 -4.29 23.70 1.57
C SER A 30 -5.08 22.42 1.30
N GLY A 31 -6.42 22.50 1.28
CA GLY A 31 -7.30 21.45 0.84
C GLY A 31 -7.02 21.06 -0.60
N MET A 32 -6.82 19.76 -0.84
CA MET A 32 -7.01 19.20 -2.16
C MET A 32 -8.45 19.47 -2.60
N ASN A 33 -8.65 19.85 -3.86
CA ASN A 33 -9.98 20.11 -4.38
C ASN A 33 -10.72 18.77 -4.53
N ALA A 34 -11.55 18.42 -3.53
CA ALA A 34 -12.15 17.09 -3.29
C ALA A 34 -13.24 16.66 -4.31
N ASP A 35 -13.14 17.13 -5.56
CA ASP A 35 -14.01 16.80 -6.69
C ASP A 35 -13.18 16.72 -7.99
N GLN A 36 -11.89 16.35 -7.88
CA GLN A 36 -10.98 16.08 -9.00
C GLN A 36 -10.37 14.68 -8.81
N PRO A 37 -10.42 13.79 -9.82
CA PRO A 37 -9.96 12.41 -9.68
C PRO A 37 -8.42 12.36 -9.61
N LEU A 38 -7.88 11.60 -8.66
CA LEU A 38 -6.44 11.61 -8.36
C LEU A 38 -5.59 11.09 -9.53
N ARG A 39 -4.41 11.68 -9.74
CA ARG A 39 -3.66 11.53 -10.99
C ARG A 39 -3.17 10.10 -11.24
N GLN A 40 -3.15 9.70 -12.51
CA GLN A 40 -2.65 8.41 -12.96
C GLN A 40 -1.72 8.57 -14.18
N VAL A 41 -0.61 7.83 -14.19
CA VAL A 41 0.30 7.70 -15.34
C VAL A 41 0.81 6.26 -15.46
N SER A 42 0.92 5.73 -16.67
CA SER A 42 1.45 4.38 -16.94
C SER A 42 2.69 4.40 -17.85
N TYR A 43 3.55 3.40 -17.70
CA TYR A 43 4.77 3.19 -18.47
C TYR A 43 4.86 1.75 -18.93
N ASP A 44 5.20 1.55 -20.21
CA ASP A 44 5.37 0.22 -20.79
C ASP A 44 6.77 -0.33 -20.47
N LEU A 45 6.81 -1.53 -19.88
CA LEU A 45 8.02 -2.30 -19.61
C LEU A 45 8.17 -3.35 -20.72
N SER A 46 9.18 -3.17 -21.57
CA SER A 46 9.48 -4.09 -22.67
C SER A 46 9.99 -5.43 -22.15
N ALA A 47 9.52 -6.52 -22.75
CA ALA A 47 10.03 -7.87 -22.51
C ALA A 47 11.56 -7.93 -22.76
N GLN A 48 12.30 -8.53 -21.83
CA GLN A 48 13.75 -8.65 -21.91
C GLN A 48 14.17 -10.10 -22.13
N SER A 49 14.84 -10.37 -23.25
CA SER A 49 15.40 -11.69 -23.53
C SER A 49 16.63 -11.96 -22.65
N ASN A 50 16.71 -13.16 -22.09
CA ASN A 50 17.66 -13.55 -21.05
C ASN A 50 17.95 -15.06 -21.08
N ASP A 51 19.03 -15.52 -20.43
CA ASP A 51 19.41 -16.94 -20.35
C ASP A 51 18.58 -17.76 -19.33
N GLY A 52 17.43 -17.23 -18.89
CA GLY A 52 16.58 -17.78 -17.84
C GLY A 52 15.42 -18.66 -18.32
N ALA A 53 14.53 -19.01 -17.39
CA ALA A 53 13.36 -19.84 -17.67
C ALA A 53 12.27 -19.14 -18.51
N LEU A 54 12.33 -17.81 -18.62
CA LEU A 54 11.47 -16.96 -19.44
C LEU A 54 12.35 -16.26 -20.49
N SER A 55 12.92 -17.05 -21.42
CA SER A 55 14.03 -16.64 -22.30
C SER A 55 13.73 -15.45 -23.22
N ASP A 56 12.46 -15.26 -23.55
CA ASP A 56 11.98 -14.23 -24.46
C ASP A 56 11.49 -12.99 -23.69
N GLY A 57 11.52 -13.06 -22.34
CA GLY A 57 10.94 -12.08 -21.44
C GLY A 57 9.41 -12.18 -21.34
N VAL A 58 8.82 -11.24 -20.61
CA VAL A 58 7.37 -10.98 -20.58
C VAL A 58 7.21 -9.46 -20.50
N SER A 59 6.41 -8.85 -21.37
CA SER A 59 6.14 -7.41 -21.29
C SER A 59 5.16 -7.10 -20.16
N ALA A 60 5.16 -5.86 -19.67
CA ALA A 60 4.36 -5.48 -18.52
C ALA A 60 4.04 -3.98 -18.53
N THR A 61 3.01 -3.58 -17.80
CA THR A 61 2.71 -2.16 -17.54
C THR A 61 3.00 -1.83 -16.08
N ALA A 62 3.69 -0.71 -15.85
CA ALA A 62 3.78 -0.07 -14.54
C ALA A 62 2.84 1.13 -14.49
N THR A 63 1.95 1.21 -13.50
CA THR A 63 1.04 2.35 -13.34
C THR A 63 1.22 2.99 -11.97
N PHE A 64 1.43 4.31 -11.95
CA PHE A 64 1.45 5.13 -10.74
C PHE A 64 0.10 5.81 -10.58
N ARG A 65 -0.47 5.74 -9.38
CA ARG A 65 -1.71 6.40 -8.97
C ARG A 65 -1.45 7.22 -7.71
N GLU A 66 -1.81 8.48 -7.75
CA GLU A 66 -1.80 9.33 -6.57
C GLU A 66 -2.81 8.78 -5.53
N LEU A 67 -2.38 8.59 -4.28
CA LEU A 67 -3.26 8.24 -3.15
C LEU A 67 -3.45 9.40 -2.17
N GLY A 68 -2.52 10.36 -2.17
CA GLY A 68 -2.50 11.47 -1.23
C GLY A 68 -1.21 12.30 -1.37
N PRO A 69 -1.03 13.33 -0.53
CA PRO A 69 0.01 14.36 -0.73
C PRO A 69 1.44 13.83 -0.76
N ASN A 70 1.70 12.71 -0.09
CA ASN A 70 3.04 12.10 0.03
C ASN A 70 3.05 10.60 -0.33
N GLN A 71 2.01 10.08 -0.98
CA GLN A 71 1.88 8.63 -1.24
C GLN A 71 1.36 8.33 -2.66
N THR A 72 2.03 7.36 -3.29
CA THR A 72 1.75 6.89 -4.64
C THR A 72 1.59 5.38 -4.66
N LEU A 73 0.47 4.89 -5.18
CA LEU A 73 0.25 3.47 -5.44
C LEU A 73 0.88 3.10 -6.79
N VAL A 74 1.95 2.31 -6.74
CA VAL A 74 2.54 1.65 -7.90
C VAL A 74 1.86 0.29 -8.07
N THR A 75 1.35 -0.01 -9.27
CA THR A 75 0.98 -1.39 -9.65
C THR A 75 1.84 -1.86 -10.81
N LEU A 76 2.12 -3.16 -10.84
CA LEU A 76 2.70 -3.85 -11.98
C LEU A 76 1.69 -4.88 -12.50
N GLU A 77 1.63 -5.06 -13.81
CA GLU A 77 0.78 -6.05 -14.48
C GLU A 77 1.53 -6.65 -15.68
N LEU A 78 1.71 -7.98 -15.69
CA LEU A 78 2.34 -8.71 -16.79
C LEU A 78 1.35 -8.98 -17.93
N ASP A 79 1.78 -8.80 -19.18
CA ASP A 79 1.01 -9.16 -20.36
C ASP A 79 0.71 -10.67 -20.39
N GLY A 80 -0.57 -11.02 -20.46
CA GLY A 80 -1.04 -12.41 -20.38
C GLY A 80 -1.19 -12.95 -18.95
N GLY A 81 -0.83 -12.18 -17.93
CA GLY A 81 -1.04 -12.50 -16.52
C GLY A 81 0.07 -13.36 -15.91
N ALA A 82 -0.31 -14.37 -15.11
CA ALA A 82 0.65 -15.19 -14.36
C ALA A 82 1.53 -16.02 -15.30
N THR A 83 2.82 -16.12 -15.00
CA THR A 83 3.79 -16.81 -15.88
C THR A 83 3.70 -18.34 -15.83
N ASN A 84 2.98 -18.90 -14.85
CA ASN A 84 2.85 -20.34 -14.58
C ASN A 84 4.21 -20.99 -14.29
N THR A 85 5.02 -20.34 -13.46
CA THR A 85 6.36 -20.80 -13.04
C THR A 85 6.43 -21.03 -11.54
N ASP A 86 7.26 -21.98 -11.09
CA ASP A 86 7.46 -22.32 -9.66
C ASP A 86 8.32 -21.28 -8.89
N VAL A 87 8.25 -20.01 -9.28
CA VAL A 87 9.00 -18.89 -8.70
C VAL A 87 8.11 -17.64 -8.58
N SER A 88 8.62 -16.65 -7.86
CA SER A 88 8.09 -15.28 -7.85
C SER A 88 9.04 -14.37 -8.62
N HIS A 89 8.56 -13.22 -9.10
CA HIS A 89 9.35 -12.26 -9.86
C HIS A 89 9.53 -10.96 -9.05
N PRO A 90 10.66 -10.77 -8.34
CA PRO A 90 10.96 -9.52 -7.65
C PRO A 90 11.00 -8.34 -8.62
N ALA A 91 10.62 -7.16 -8.14
CA ALA A 91 10.59 -5.96 -8.97
C ALA A 91 11.10 -4.75 -8.19
N HIS A 92 11.82 -3.87 -8.88
CA HIS A 92 12.54 -2.76 -8.27
C HIS A 92 12.43 -1.52 -9.15
N ILE A 93 12.28 -0.35 -8.52
CA ILE A 93 12.66 0.92 -9.14
C ILE A 93 14.14 1.13 -8.87
N HIS A 94 14.91 1.38 -9.93
CA HIS A 94 16.33 1.73 -9.90
C HIS A 94 16.51 3.22 -10.25
N ASN A 95 17.67 3.77 -9.91
CA ASN A 95 18.09 5.14 -10.28
C ASN A 95 18.63 5.20 -11.72
N ASN A 96 18.65 6.40 -12.32
CA ASN A 96 19.13 6.72 -13.68
C ASN A 96 18.24 6.09 -14.79
N SER A 97 18.64 6.22 -16.06
CA SER A 97 17.99 5.46 -17.14
C SER A 97 18.39 3.97 -17.13
N ALA A 98 17.54 3.11 -17.71
CA ALA A 98 17.83 1.68 -17.87
C ALA A 98 19.14 1.40 -18.65
N SER A 99 19.47 2.28 -19.59
CA SER A 99 20.70 2.23 -20.39
C SER A 99 21.98 2.59 -19.64
N GLU A 100 21.87 3.37 -18.56
CA GLU A 100 23.00 3.71 -17.67
C GLU A 100 23.11 2.72 -16.51
N GLY A 101 21.97 2.17 -16.08
CA GLY A 101 21.85 1.32 -14.91
C GLY A 101 22.02 2.10 -13.61
N GLY A 102 21.76 1.44 -12.48
CA GLY A 102 21.82 2.09 -11.17
C GLY A 102 21.41 1.17 -10.04
N ASN A 103 21.71 1.60 -8.81
CA ASN A 103 21.29 0.90 -7.59
C ASN A 103 19.76 0.89 -7.48
N ILE A 104 19.21 -0.09 -6.74
CA ILE A 104 17.81 -0.10 -6.32
C ILE A 104 17.53 1.16 -5.49
N ALA A 105 16.43 1.84 -5.81
CA ALA A 105 15.90 2.99 -5.07
C ALA A 105 14.65 2.64 -4.25
N ILE A 106 13.81 1.72 -4.74
CA ILE A 106 12.57 1.27 -4.08
C ILE A 106 12.34 -0.21 -4.39
N TYR A 107 12.07 -1.02 -3.35
CA TYR A 107 11.57 -2.39 -3.50
C TYR A 107 10.06 -2.38 -3.75
N LEU A 108 9.64 -2.88 -4.92
CA LEU A 108 8.23 -3.13 -5.23
C LEU A 108 7.88 -4.56 -4.82
N SER A 109 6.59 -4.81 -4.59
CA SER A 109 6.08 -6.14 -4.29
C SER A 109 6.35 -7.10 -5.45
N PRO A 110 7.01 -8.25 -5.24
CA PRO A 110 7.14 -9.31 -6.25
C PRO A 110 5.81 -9.73 -6.89
N ILE A 111 5.84 -10.08 -8.16
CA ILE A 111 4.71 -10.69 -8.86
C ILE A 111 4.75 -12.21 -8.61
N ASP A 112 3.60 -12.81 -8.36
CA ASP A 112 3.49 -14.28 -8.26
C ASP A 112 3.59 -14.91 -9.67
N GLY A 113 4.49 -15.87 -9.83
CA GLY A 113 4.58 -16.69 -11.04
C GLY A 113 3.68 -17.93 -11.00
N THR A 114 3.29 -18.40 -9.80
CA THR A 114 2.47 -19.61 -9.61
C THR A 114 0.97 -19.37 -9.83
N GLY A 115 0.52 -18.13 -9.62
CA GLY A 115 -0.88 -17.72 -9.69
C GLY A 115 -1.03 -16.21 -9.65
N GLY A 116 -2.07 -15.70 -8.98
CA GLY A 116 -2.22 -14.26 -8.73
C GLY A 116 -2.43 -13.34 -9.93
N GLY A 117 -2.62 -13.89 -11.13
CA GLY A 117 -2.99 -13.12 -12.33
C GLY A 117 -1.90 -12.20 -12.87
N GLY A 118 -0.63 -12.37 -12.45
CA GLY A 118 0.49 -11.58 -12.98
C GLY A 118 0.55 -10.12 -12.53
N THR A 119 -0.15 -9.75 -11.46
CA THR A 119 -0.11 -8.37 -10.92
C THR A 119 0.53 -8.27 -9.54
N SER A 120 1.09 -7.11 -9.21
CA SER A 120 1.46 -6.73 -7.84
C SER A 120 1.19 -5.24 -7.58
N ALA A 121 1.25 -4.82 -6.30
CA ALA A 121 1.02 -3.44 -5.90
C ALA A 121 1.94 -3.02 -4.75
N ARG A 122 2.32 -1.75 -4.66
CA ARG A 122 3.11 -1.18 -3.57
C ARG A 122 2.69 0.28 -3.35
N VAL A 123 2.34 0.65 -2.11
CA VAL A 123 2.34 2.07 -1.74
C VAL A 123 3.78 2.51 -1.54
N VAL A 124 4.15 3.60 -2.20
CA VAL A 124 5.45 4.26 -2.09
C VAL A 124 5.24 5.59 -1.39
N ASP A 125 6.01 5.83 -0.33
CA ASP A 125 5.98 7.04 0.49
C ASP A 125 6.74 8.20 -0.20
N ARG A 126 6.25 8.55 -1.39
CA ARG A 126 6.61 9.71 -2.22
C ARG A 126 5.34 10.27 -2.85
N SER A 127 5.28 11.59 -3.02
CA SER A 127 4.18 12.22 -3.76
C SER A 127 4.15 11.76 -5.23
N PHE A 128 3.00 11.93 -5.89
CA PHE A 128 2.87 11.57 -7.30
C PHE A 128 3.90 12.29 -8.17
N ASP A 129 4.10 13.60 -7.97
CA ASP A 129 5.11 14.39 -8.66
C ASP A 129 6.53 13.88 -8.40
N GLN A 130 6.87 13.52 -7.15
CA GLN A 130 8.18 12.98 -6.79
C GLN A 130 8.50 11.62 -7.44
N LEU A 131 7.48 10.87 -7.89
CA LEU A 131 7.65 9.60 -8.58
C LEU A 131 7.51 9.74 -10.11
N ALA A 132 6.70 10.69 -10.59
CA ALA A 132 6.54 11.04 -12.00
C ALA A 132 7.69 11.90 -12.55
N ASP A 133 8.39 12.66 -11.70
CA ASP A 133 9.63 13.36 -12.05
C ASP A 133 10.89 12.55 -11.67
N PHE A 134 10.75 11.28 -11.25
CA PHE A 134 11.88 10.48 -10.79
C PHE A 134 12.78 10.04 -11.96
N ASP A 135 14.09 10.29 -11.81
CA ASP A 135 15.14 9.77 -12.69
C ASP A 135 15.40 8.29 -12.38
N GLY A 136 14.63 7.42 -13.02
CA GLY A 136 14.69 5.98 -12.78
C GLY A 136 14.19 5.08 -13.92
N TYR A 137 14.25 3.79 -13.64
CA TYR A 137 13.69 2.72 -14.47
C TYR A 137 13.20 1.56 -13.60
N ILE A 138 12.31 0.72 -14.11
CA ILE A 138 11.85 -0.50 -13.44
C ILE A 138 12.49 -1.73 -14.07
N ASN A 139 12.93 -2.66 -13.22
CA ASN A 139 13.21 -4.05 -13.57
C ASN A 139 12.14 -4.96 -12.94
N ILE A 140 11.70 -5.97 -13.68
CA ILE A 140 11.07 -7.19 -13.15
C ILE A 140 12.03 -8.34 -13.41
N HIS A 141 12.39 -9.09 -12.37
CA HIS A 141 13.44 -10.11 -12.40
C HIS A 141 12.84 -11.53 -12.45
N GLN A 142 13.58 -12.49 -13.02
CA GLN A 142 13.13 -13.88 -13.12
C GLN A 142 12.82 -14.50 -11.75
N SER A 143 13.68 -14.28 -10.75
CA SER A 143 13.52 -14.79 -9.38
C SER A 143 14.54 -14.17 -8.42
N ALA A 144 14.29 -14.24 -7.11
CA ALA A 144 15.24 -13.84 -6.07
C ALA A 144 16.63 -14.51 -6.21
N ALA A 145 16.67 -15.79 -6.62
CA ALA A 145 17.90 -16.51 -6.90
C ALA A 145 18.63 -16.08 -8.19
N ASN A 146 17.94 -15.38 -9.11
CA ASN A 146 18.44 -15.06 -10.45
C ASN A 146 18.14 -13.60 -10.83
N LEU A 147 18.43 -12.64 -9.95
CA LEU A 147 18.19 -11.20 -10.21
C LEU A 147 18.94 -10.66 -11.45
N GLY A 148 20.01 -11.32 -11.90
CA GLY A 148 20.69 -10.96 -13.15
C GLY A 148 19.85 -11.17 -14.42
N ASN A 149 18.85 -12.06 -14.36
CA ASN A 149 17.92 -12.30 -15.46
C ASN A 149 16.70 -11.38 -15.29
N VAL A 150 16.69 -10.27 -16.03
CA VAL A 150 15.53 -9.38 -16.13
C VAL A 150 14.56 -9.95 -17.17
N VAL A 151 13.26 -9.94 -16.86
CA VAL A 151 12.19 -10.43 -17.76
C VAL A 151 11.35 -9.30 -18.36
N ALA A 152 11.24 -8.16 -17.66
CA ALA A 152 10.63 -6.92 -18.15
C ALA A 152 11.45 -5.70 -17.69
N GLN A 153 11.61 -4.70 -18.55
CA GLN A 153 12.33 -3.47 -18.23
C GLN A 153 11.76 -2.25 -18.96
N GLY A 154 11.67 -1.12 -18.28
CA GLY A 154 11.29 0.15 -18.90
C GLY A 154 11.72 1.35 -18.06
N ASN A 155 12.08 2.44 -18.74
CA ASN A 155 12.29 3.74 -18.08
C ASN A 155 10.96 4.23 -17.46
N ILE A 156 11.06 5.03 -16.41
CA ILE A 156 9.92 5.71 -15.77
C ILE A 156 10.22 7.18 -15.56
N GLY A 157 9.18 7.95 -15.23
CA GLY A 157 9.28 9.33 -14.78
C GLY A 157 10.05 10.22 -15.74
N ALA A 158 11.10 10.88 -15.26
CA ALA A 158 11.92 11.80 -16.07
C ALA A 158 12.60 11.14 -17.29
N ASN A 159 12.65 9.80 -17.35
CA ASN A 159 13.28 9.03 -18.42
C ASN A 159 12.28 8.46 -19.46
N ALA A 160 10.97 8.72 -19.34
CA ALA A 160 9.97 8.16 -20.26
C ALA A 160 8.70 9.04 -20.42
N ASP A 161 8.17 9.10 -21.64
CA ASP A 161 6.87 9.73 -21.94
C ASP A 161 5.70 8.85 -21.43
N GLY A 162 5.36 9.01 -20.15
CA GLY A 162 4.28 8.27 -19.49
C GLY A 162 2.89 8.56 -20.06
N GLN A 163 2.07 7.52 -20.18
CA GLN A 163 0.70 7.60 -20.69
C GLN A 163 -0.27 7.96 -19.56
N THR A 164 -0.80 9.18 -19.57
CA THR A 164 -1.77 9.66 -18.58
C THR A 164 -3.20 9.27 -18.94
N SER A 165 -4.07 9.16 -17.93
CA SER A 165 -5.48 8.81 -18.09
C SER A 165 -6.38 9.68 -17.20
N GLU A 166 -7.69 9.49 -17.31
CA GLU A 166 -8.61 9.91 -16.22
C GLU A 166 -8.19 9.23 -14.91
N GLY A 167 -8.47 9.93 -13.80
CA GLY A 167 -7.88 9.63 -12.50
C GLY A 167 -8.54 8.50 -11.73
N PHE A 168 -7.89 8.14 -10.62
CA PHE A 168 -8.25 7.03 -9.76
C PHE A 168 -9.07 7.55 -8.56
N ASN A 169 -10.34 7.16 -8.49
CA ASN A 169 -11.27 7.64 -7.46
C ASN A 169 -11.07 6.90 -6.15
N VAL A 170 -10.24 7.44 -5.26
CA VAL A 170 -10.06 6.94 -3.89
C VAL A 170 -11.19 7.40 -2.96
N VAL A 171 -11.24 6.83 -1.76
CA VAL A 171 -12.09 7.32 -0.65
C VAL A 171 -11.37 8.39 0.18
N ASP A 172 -12.09 9.43 0.63
CA ASP A 172 -11.51 10.55 1.39
C ASP A 172 -11.00 10.16 2.80
N ASN A 173 -11.60 9.13 3.40
CA ASN A 173 -11.29 8.64 4.74
C ASN A 173 -11.22 7.10 4.70
N PRO A 174 -10.13 6.52 4.18
CA PRO A 174 -10.00 5.08 4.03
C PRO A 174 -10.01 4.36 5.38
N GLN A 175 -10.79 3.28 5.47
CA GLN A 175 -10.77 2.40 6.63
C GLN A 175 -9.50 1.52 6.64
N SER A 176 -9.06 1.11 7.83
CA SER A 176 -7.90 0.22 8.00
C SER A 176 -8.12 -0.78 9.14
N THR A 177 -7.67 -2.02 8.97
CA THR A 177 -7.64 -3.07 10.02
C THR A 177 -6.40 -3.93 9.84
N THR A 178 -5.73 -4.25 10.95
CA THR A 178 -4.57 -5.16 11.00
C THR A 178 -4.92 -6.44 11.75
N TYR A 179 -4.45 -7.58 11.24
CA TYR A 179 -4.53 -8.89 11.85
C TYR A 179 -3.12 -9.47 12.03
N SER A 180 -2.82 -10.03 13.20
CA SER A 180 -1.53 -10.67 13.47
C SER A 180 -1.44 -12.05 12.81
N LEU A 181 -0.25 -12.40 12.31
CA LEU A 181 0.09 -13.72 11.78
C LEU A 181 1.05 -14.40 12.76
N SER A 182 0.62 -15.52 13.32
CA SER A 182 1.46 -16.35 14.20
C SER A 182 2.52 -17.12 13.39
N ALA A 183 3.74 -17.17 13.92
CA ALA A 183 4.80 -18.02 13.38
C ALA A 183 4.33 -19.48 13.30
N SER A 184 4.67 -20.16 12.19
CA SER A 184 4.32 -21.55 11.93
C SER A 184 5.56 -22.39 11.67
N SER A 185 5.92 -23.24 12.62
CA SER A 185 7.06 -24.15 12.49
C SER A 185 6.74 -25.28 11.50
N ASN A 186 7.72 -25.66 10.67
CA ASN A 186 7.54 -26.49 9.49
C ASN A 186 8.83 -27.28 9.15
N ASP A 187 8.72 -28.36 8.36
CA ASP A 187 9.85 -29.19 7.91
C ASP A 187 10.72 -28.52 6.81
N GLY A 188 10.72 -27.18 6.74
CA GLY A 188 11.44 -26.39 5.74
C GLY A 188 12.92 -26.18 6.04
N SER A 189 13.65 -25.73 5.03
CA SER A 189 15.08 -25.36 5.13
C SER A 189 15.33 -23.85 5.22
N VAL A 190 14.25 -23.06 5.21
CA VAL A 190 14.22 -21.60 5.36
C VAL A 190 13.05 -21.34 6.32
N ALA A 191 13.26 -20.53 7.36
CA ALA A 191 12.28 -20.31 8.43
C ALA A 191 11.64 -21.61 9.00
N PRO A 192 12.43 -22.61 9.45
CA PRO A 192 11.90 -23.87 9.99
C PRO A 192 11.06 -23.67 11.26
N ASP A 193 11.39 -22.70 12.09
CA ASP A 193 10.62 -22.38 13.30
C ASP A 193 9.38 -21.50 13.01
N GLY A 194 9.26 -21.01 11.77
CA GLY A 194 8.31 -19.97 11.35
C GLY A 194 8.89 -18.56 11.44
N ILE A 195 8.12 -17.56 11.00
CA ILE A 195 8.37 -16.14 11.25
C ILE A 195 7.01 -15.51 11.60
N PRO A 196 6.86 -14.71 12.67
CA PRO A 196 5.63 -13.95 12.92
C PRO A 196 5.41 -12.87 11.85
N GLY A 197 4.24 -12.23 11.86
CA GLY A 197 3.91 -11.21 10.87
C GLY A 197 2.63 -10.45 11.20
N GLN A 198 2.26 -9.52 10.33
CA GLN A 198 0.94 -8.90 10.34
C GLN A 198 0.43 -8.65 8.93
N VAL A 199 -0.88 -8.69 8.73
CA VAL A 199 -1.57 -8.28 7.50
C VAL A 199 -2.55 -7.15 7.79
N THR A 200 -2.40 -6.05 7.06
CA THR A 200 -3.24 -4.85 7.13
C THR A 200 -4.04 -4.71 5.85
N PHE A 201 -5.37 -4.63 5.99
CA PHE A 201 -6.27 -4.21 4.93
C PHE A 201 -6.44 -2.70 5.03
N ASN A 202 -6.17 -1.97 3.94
CA ASN A 202 -6.48 -0.55 3.83
C ASN A 202 -7.44 -0.36 2.66
N GLU A 203 -8.57 0.28 2.91
CA GLU A 203 -9.49 0.67 1.84
C GLU A 203 -8.77 1.62 0.87
N VAL A 204 -9.05 1.47 -0.42
CA VAL A 204 -8.50 2.34 -1.47
C VAL A 204 -9.63 2.99 -2.24
N THR A 205 -10.63 2.21 -2.64
CA THR A 205 -11.87 2.67 -3.28
C THR A 205 -13.04 1.83 -2.76
N ASN A 206 -14.29 2.26 -2.96
CA ASN A 206 -15.49 1.49 -2.60
C ASN A 206 -15.52 0.05 -3.14
N GLY A 207 -14.73 -0.28 -4.17
CA GLY A 207 -14.60 -1.62 -4.74
C GLY A 207 -13.25 -2.31 -4.52
N MET A 208 -12.23 -1.61 -4.02
CA MET A 208 -10.85 -2.11 -3.96
C MET A 208 -10.17 -1.81 -2.64
N THR A 209 -9.45 -2.80 -2.14
CA THR A 209 -8.63 -2.74 -0.92
C THR A 209 -7.19 -3.05 -1.28
N ILE A 210 -6.22 -2.40 -0.64
CA ILE A 210 -4.83 -2.88 -0.66
C ILE A 210 -4.58 -3.72 0.59
N VAL A 211 -4.25 -4.99 0.34
CA VAL A 211 -3.75 -5.92 1.34
C VAL A 211 -2.24 -5.73 1.39
N THR A 212 -1.71 -5.31 2.55
CA THR A 212 -0.27 -5.15 2.80
C THR A 212 0.10 -6.04 3.98
N TRP A 213 1.22 -6.76 3.92
CA TRP A 213 1.70 -7.54 5.05
C TRP A 213 3.21 -7.45 5.17
N LYS A 214 3.67 -7.64 6.41
CA LYS A 214 5.07 -7.65 6.81
C LYS A 214 5.35 -8.95 7.59
N LEU A 215 6.56 -9.47 7.48
CA LEU A 215 7.08 -10.46 8.43
C LEU A 215 7.91 -9.74 9.50
N ASP A 216 7.85 -10.25 10.72
CA ASP A 216 8.63 -9.78 11.88
C ASP A 216 9.79 -10.77 12.09
N VAL A 217 10.95 -10.43 11.53
CA VAL A 217 12.05 -11.39 11.28
C VAL A 217 12.95 -11.58 12.50
N ASP A 218 13.11 -10.56 13.35
CA ASP A 218 13.84 -10.65 14.62
C ASP A 218 12.91 -10.86 15.84
N GLY A 219 11.62 -10.51 15.72
CA GLY A 219 10.58 -10.73 16.73
C GLY A 219 10.40 -9.56 17.69
N ASP A 220 10.63 -8.32 17.24
CA ASP A 220 10.57 -7.10 18.06
C ASP A 220 9.27 -6.28 17.93
N GLU A 221 8.34 -6.73 17.07
CA GLU A 221 7.05 -6.10 16.76
C GLU A 221 7.13 -4.69 16.10
N GLN A 222 8.30 -4.20 15.66
CA GLN A 222 8.41 -2.92 14.91
C GLN A 222 8.21 -3.12 13.40
N TYR A 223 8.67 -4.25 12.85
CA TYR A 223 8.57 -4.62 11.44
C TYR A 223 9.29 -3.68 10.45
N GLU A 224 10.35 -2.94 10.83
CA GLU A 224 10.92 -1.89 9.97
C GLU A 224 12.10 -2.33 9.07
N ASP A 225 13.08 -3.11 9.58
CA ASP A 225 14.45 -3.12 9.02
C ASP A 225 15.14 -4.51 8.79
N ASP A 226 14.46 -5.66 8.97
CA ASP A 226 15.06 -6.98 8.74
C ASP A 226 14.51 -7.76 7.53
N ALA A 227 15.41 -8.09 6.59
CA ALA A 227 15.16 -9.05 5.52
C ALA A 227 15.29 -10.50 6.01
N THR A 228 14.44 -11.40 5.52
CA THR A 228 14.53 -12.86 5.81
C THR A 228 15.86 -13.51 5.40
N GLY A 229 16.63 -12.86 4.52
CA GLY A 229 17.89 -13.37 3.96
C GLY A 229 17.72 -14.53 2.98
N ALA A 230 16.49 -14.87 2.62
CA ALA A 230 16.20 -16.01 1.75
C ALA A 230 16.57 -15.72 0.28
N SER A 231 17.10 -16.72 -0.42
CA SER A 231 17.32 -16.69 -1.88
C SER A 231 16.05 -17.03 -2.68
N VAL A 232 14.89 -16.96 -2.02
CA VAL A 232 13.54 -17.23 -2.54
C VAL A 232 12.61 -16.16 -2.00
N SER A 233 11.56 -15.84 -2.76
CA SER A 233 10.45 -15.03 -2.27
C SER A 233 9.40 -15.94 -1.60
N HIS A 234 8.66 -15.41 -0.64
CA HIS A 234 7.65 -16.08 0.18
C HIS A 234 6.22 -15.77 -0.32
N PRO A 235 5.52 -16.68 -1.03
CA PRO A 235 4.15 -16.46 -1.47
C PRO A 235 3.18 -16.29 -0.29
N ALA A 236 2.07 -15.61 -0.51
CA ALA A 236 1.01 -15.50 0.47
C ALA A 236 -0.38 -15.57 -0.18
N HIS A 237 -1.36 -16.06 0.58
CA HIS A 237 -2.71 -16.31 0.11
C HIS A 237 -3.72 -15.96 1.21
N ILE A 238 -4.90 -15.49 0.80
CA ILE A 238 -6.12 -15.56 1.62
C ILE A 238 -6.85 -16.86 1.26
N HIS A 239 -7.17 -17.66 2.25
CA HIS A 239 -7.94 -18.90 2.18
C HIS A 239 -9.33 -18.73 2.80
N ASN A 240 -10.27 -19.63 2.47
CA ASN A 240 -11.60 -19.70 3.08
C ASN A 240 -11.55 -20.43 4.44
N ASN A 241 -12.56 -20.25 5.29
CA ASN A 241 -12.73 -20.85 6.63
C ASN A 241 -11.69 -20.33 7.66
N SER A 242 -11.56 -20.95 8.84
CA SER A 242 -10.43 -20.65 9.75
C SER A 242 -9.14 -21.40 9.36
N ALA A 243 -8.00 -20.92 9.83
CA ALA A 243 -6.70 -21.58 9.70
C ALA A 243 -6.68 -22.98 10.35
N SER A 244 -7.54 -23.19 11.35
CA SER A 244 -7.67 -24.47 12.06
C SER A 244 -8.47 -25.54 11.28
N GLU A 245 -9.36 -25.10 10.38
CA GLU A 245 -10.17 -25.96 9.51
C GLU A 245 -9.52 -26.14 8.13
N GLY A 246 -8.83 -25.10 7.67
CA GLY A 246 -8.22 -25.00 6.35
C GLY A 246 -9.24 -24.78 5.24
N GLY A 247 -8.77 -24.29 4.10
CA GLY A 247 -9.63 -24.05 2.94
C GLY A 247 -8.87 -23.88 1.62
N ASN A 248 -9.62 -23.82 0.53
CA ASN A 248 -9.08 -23.44 -0.77
C ASN A 248 -8.59 -21.99 -0.75
N ILE A 249 -7.62 -21.65 -1.60
CA ILE A 249 -7.21 -20.26 -1.85
C ILE A 249 -8.41 -19.48 -2.41
N ALA A 250 -8.73 -18.35 -1.79
CA ALA A 250 -9.76 -17.40 -2.22
C ALA A 250 -9.15 -16.20 -2.96
N ILE A 251 -7.94 -15.76 -2.55
CA ILE A 251 -7.19 -14.66 -3.19
C ILE A 251 -5.69 -14.97 -3.10
N TYR A 252 -4.99 -14.82 -4.22
CA TYR A 252 -3.52 -14.88 -4.30
C TYR A 252 -2.92 -13.50 -4.07
N LEU A 253 -1.84 -13.42 -3.29
CA LEU A 253 -1.18 -12.17 -2.94
C LEU A 253 0.29 -12.15 -3.44
N SER A 254 0.78 -10.95 -3.78
CA SER A 254 2.16 -10.66 -4.21
C SER A 254 3.21 -11.21 -3.22
N PRO A 255 4.10 -12.15 -3.57
CA PRO A 255 5.05 -12.74 -2.62
C PRO A 255 5.93 -11.69 -1.91
N VAL A 256 6.40 -11.93 -0.68
CA VAL A 256 7.44 -11.11 -0.02
C VAL A 256 8.79 -11.50 -0.59
N ASP A 257 9.64 -10.55 -1.02
CA ASP A 257 10.98 -10.96 -1.46
C ASP A 257 11.88 -11.28 -0.28
N GLY A 258 12.71 -12.33 -0.43
CA GLY A 258 13.66 -12.72 0.60
C GLY A 258 14.75 -11.68 0.87
N THR A 259 14.95 -10.74 -0.08
CA THR A 259 15.94 -9.65 -0.01
C THR A 259 15.36 -8.26 0.23
N ASP A 260 14.03 -8.10 0.34
CA ASP A 260 13.42 -6.82 0.72
C ASP A 260 13.79 -6.51 2.19
N PRO A 261 14.49 -5.39 2.48
CA PRO A 261 14.95 -5.06 3.83
C PRO A 261 13.83 -4.85 4.84
N ALA A 262 12.59 -4.60 4.40
CA ALA A 262 11.44 -4.46 5.30
C ALA A 262 10.50 -5.68 5.27
N ALA A 263 10.95 -6.82 4.71
CA ALA A 263 10.24 -8.10 4.60
C ALA A 263 8.73 -8.01 4.30
N ARG A 264 8.37 -7.10 3.37
CA ARG A 264 6.98 -6.67 3.13
C ARG A 264 6.49 -6.89 1.72
N SER A 265 5.21 -7.16 1.56
CA SER A 265 4.56 -7.18 0.24
C SER A 265 3.15 -6.60 0.27
N SER A 266 2.60 -6.31 -0.90
CA SER A 266 1.27 -5.72 -1.04
C SER A 266 0.57 -6.14 -2.33
N LYS A 267 -0.76 -6.23 -2.30
CA LYS A 267 -1.62 -6.61 -3.42
C LYS A 267 -2.87 -5.72 -3.39
N LEU A 268 -3.12 -4.98 -4.46
CA LEU A 268 -4.42 -4.37 -4.69
C LEU A 268 -5.39 -5.48 -5.12
N VAL A 269 -6.54 -5.59 -4.46
CA VAL A 269 -7.52 -6.64 -4.73
C VAL A 269 -8.88 -6.03 -5.08
N ASP A 270 -9.55 -6.62 -6.07
CA ASP A 270 -10.90 -6.24 -6.52
C ASP A 270 -11.98 -6.78 -5.56
N ARG A 271 -11.88 -6.31 -4.30
CA ARG A 271 -12.78 -6.58 -3.17
C ARG A 271 -12.87 -5.28 -2.36
N SER A 272 -14.09 -4.84 -2.04
CA SER A 272 -14.28 -3.73 -1.10
C SER A 272 -13.80 -4.10 0.30
N TYR A 273 -13.49 -3.08 1.11
CA TYR A 273 -12.99 -3.26 2.46
C TYR A 273 -13.94 -4.12 3.32
N ASP A 274 -15.23 -3.76 3.35
CA ASP A 274 -16.29 -4.53 4.01
C ASP A 274 -16.32 -6.02 3.59
N ASN A 275 -16.10 -6.32 2.31
CA ASN A 275 -16.11 -7.69 1.78
C ASN A 275 -14.86 -8.52 2.19
N LEU A 276 -13.85 -7.90 2.78
CA LEU A 276 -12.67 -8.57 3.34
C LEU A 276 -12.70 -8.61 4.87
N THR A 277 -13.14 -7.53 5.52
CA THR A 277 -13.29 -7.49 6.99
C THR A 277 -14.49 -8.29 7.49
N SER A 278 -15.46 -8.62 6.62
CA SER A 278 -16.50 -9.63 6.88
C SER A 278 -16.23 -11.01 6.26
N PHE A 279 -15.06 -11.23 5.65
CA PHE A 279 -14.75 -12.50 4.99
C PHE A 279 -14.47 -13.62 6.01
N ASP A 280 -15.05 -14.79 5.77
CA ASP A 280 -14.75 -16.03 6.51
C ASP A 280 -13.46 -16.66 5.95
N GLY A 281 -12.31 -16.26 6.50
CA GLY A 281 -11.01 -16.64 5.96
C GLY A 281 -9.82 -16.52 6.90
N TYR A 282 -8.66 -16.93 6.39
CA TYR A 282 -7.36 -16.80 7.04
C TYR A 282 -6.26 -16.51 6.02
N VAL A 283 -5.11 -15.98 6.47
CA VAL A 283 -3.93 -15.73 5.64
C VAL A 283 -2.85 -16.77 5.93
N ASN A 284 -2.20 -17.29 4.88
CA ASN A 284 -0.94 -18.02 4.96
C ASN A 284 0.19 -17.23 4.27
N VAL A 285 1.40 -17.34 4.81
CA VAL A 285 2.67 -17.05 4.12
C VAL A 285 3.50 -18.33 4.06
N HIS A 286 4.12 -18.62 2.92
CA HIS A 286 4.78 -19.90 2.63
C HIS A 286 6.30 -19.78 2.49
N GLN A 287 7.03 -20.88 2.66
CA GLN A 287 8.49 -20.93 2.54
C GLN A 287 8.98 -20.49 1.17
N SER A 288 8.36 -20.97 0.09
CA SER A 288 8.59 -20.54 -1.29
C SER A 288 7.52 -21.10 -2.23
N ALA A 289 7.48 -20.61 -3.47
CA ALA A 289 6.65 -21.15 -4.55
C ALA A 289 6.82 -22.67 -4.74
N ALA A 290 8.06 -23.18 -4.70
CA ALA A 290 8.36 -24.62 -4.77
C ALA A 290 8.07 -25.40 -3.47
N LYS A 291 7.60 -24.73 -2.40
CA LYS A 291 7.39 -25.28 -1.05
C LYS A 291 6.14 -24.72 -0.36
N LEU A 292 5.02 -24.57 -1.09
CA LEU A 292 3.74 -24.10 -0.52
C LEU A 292 3.21 -24.93 0.66
N GLY A 293 3.58 -26.22 0.77
CA GLY A 293 3.22 -27.03 1.95
C GLY A 293 3.88 -26.59 3.26
N ASN A 294 4.95 -25.80 3.20
CA ASN A 294 5.67 -25.28 4.36
C ASN A 294 5.18 -23.86 4.63
N VAL A 295 4.20 -23.71 5.51
CA VAL A 295 3.71 -22.40 6.00
C VAL A 295 4.70 -21.85 7.03
N VAL A 296 5.07 -20.57 6.92
CA VAL A 296 5.99 -19.89 7.86
C VAL A 296 5.26 -18.92 8.79
N ALA A 297 4.12 -18.36 8.36
CA ALA A 297 3.26 -17.48 9.14
C ALA A 297 1.78 -17.72 8.79
N GLN A 298 0.86 -17.64 9.76
CA GLN A 298 -0.58 -17.64 9.48
C GLN A 298 -1.45 -17.02 10.57
N GLY A 299 -2.64 -16.54 10.20
CA GLY A 299 -3.63 -15.98 11.14
C GLY A 299 -5.01 -15.83 10.51
N ASP A 300 -6.04 -15.98 11.33
CA ASP A 300 -7.43 -15.75 10.93
C ASP A 300 -7.69 -14.26 10.66
N ILE A 301 -8.53 -13.97 9.66
CA ILE A 301 -8.90 -12.61 9.23
C ILE A 301 -10.42 -12.43 9.24
N GLY A 302 -10.86 -11.18 9.05
CA GLY A 302 -12.26 -10.85 8.79
C GLY A 302 -13.20 -11.35 9.89
N ALA A 303 -14.20 -12.14 9.51
CA ALA A 303 -15.21 -12.69 10.43
C ALA A 303 -14.66 -13.75 11.39
N ASN A 304 -13.51 -14.37 11.06
CA ASN A 304 -12.89 -15.43 11.87
C ASN A 304 -11.79 -14.91 12.81
N ALA A 305 -11.32 -13.67 12.60
CA ALA A 305 -10.36 -13.03 13.48
C ALA A 305 -10.91 -12.88 14.90
N SER A 306 -10.25 -13.51 15.87
CA SER A 306 -10.68 -13.53 17.28
C SER A 306 -10.38 -12.20 18.01
N GLY A 307 -11.07 -11.13 17.62
CA GLY A 307 -11.09 -9.85 18.33
C GLY A 307 -9.73 -9.17 18.50
N GLY A 308 -9.18 -8.63 17.42
CA GLY A 308 -8.17 -7.57 17.55
C GLY A 308 -8.77 -6.37 18.28
N ASP A 309 -7.98 -5.73 19.16
CA ASP A 309 -8.48 -4.67 20.05
C ASP A 309 -9.13 -3.51 19.28
N ASP A 310 -10.37 -3.18 19.63
CA ASP A 310 -11.06 -1.96 19.18
C ASP A 310 -10.35 -0.72 19.78
N GLY A 311 -9.35 -0.21 19.06
CA GLY A 311 -8.65 1.05 19.35
C GLY A 311 -9.50 2.32 19.21
N GLY A 312 -10.81 2.23 19.47
CA GLY A 312 -11.81 3.29 19.32
C GLY A 312 -12.19 3.94 20.66
N GLY A 313 -11.75 5.18 20.88
CA GLY A 313 -11.88 5.85 22.19
C GLY A 313 -13.32 6.23 22.61
N GLY A 314 -13.84 5.59 23.66
CA GLY A 314 -15.10 5.95 24.32
C GLY A 314 -14.94 6.82 25.57
N GLY A 315 -14.76 8.13 25.41
CA GLY A 315 -14.67 9.08 26.54
C GLY A 315 -16.02 9.69 26.94
N GLY A 316 -16.45 9.58 28.21
CA GLY A 316 -17.62 10.34 28.67
C GLY A 316 -18.23 10.00 30.05
N GLY A 317 -17.71 10.64 31.12
CA GLY A 317 -18.38 10.75 32.42
C GLY A 317 -18.34 9.51 33.34
N GLY A 318 -18.49 9.65 34.65
CA GLY A 318 -18.62 10.88 35.46
C GLY A 318 -19.55 10.70 36.65
N GLY A 319 -19.02 10.73 37.87
CA GLY A 319 -19.83 10.60 39.09
C GLY A 319 -18.99 10.47 40.35
N GLY A 320 -18.86 11.55 41.12
CA GLY A 320 -18.23 11.51 42.44
C GLY A 320 -19.23 11.13 43.53
N GLY A 321 -18.75 10.43 44.56
CA GLY A 321 -19.51 10.13 45.77
C GLY A 321 -18.55 9.79 46.90
N GLY A 322 -18.44 10.67 47.89
CA GLY A 322 -17.62 10.44 49.07
C GLY A 322 -18.46 10.22 50.32
N TYR A 323 -17.98 9.35 51.20
CA TYR A 323 -18.04 9.49 52.65
C TYR A 323 -16.82 8.78 53.28
#